data_AF-A0A6J8ET82-F1
#
_entry.id   AF-A0A6J8ET82-F1
#
_cell.length_a   1.000
_cell.length_b   1.000
_cell.length_c   1.000
_cell.angle_alpha   90.00
_cell.angle_beta   90.00
_cell.angle_gamma   90.00
#
_symmetry.space_group_name_H-M   'P 1'
#
loop_
_entity.id
_entity.type
_entity.pdbx_description
1 polymer ?
#
loop_
_entity_poly.entity_id
_entity_poly.type
_entity_poly.pdbx_seq_one_letter_code
_entity_poly.pdbx_strand_id
1 'polypeptide(L)'
;MIKKYISPDVETTLSQNMKYDEAHFPLLCKIAERKTEDQIINLFINLEDFFQQDIIAFKNKNNLKFCVITLCALLNNNFKEKMLNEVFESDFEMQAFENICSEFNLGPNKDTVKSKIKEQLENLQDTYVAKTENGYHFIHTKEYQIAVSVCGNILLHNFIKFVRSSFIAECFCFQSSMEDSKKHLIIIDDENVVKRYFDQLLFDLKKGDTYSTFHNFVVNHIRKKSYFTVKSGNKK
;
A
#
# COMPACT_ATOMS: atom_id res chain seq x y z
N MET A 1 -30.13 -7.70 1.73
CA MET A 1 -29.92 -7.41 3.17
C MET A 1 -29.82 -5.91 3.49
N ILE A 2 -29.35 -5.06 2.58
CA ILE A 2 -29.20 -3.60 2.82
C ILE A 2 -30.54 -2.81 2.81
N LYS A 3 -31.59 -3.33 2.16
CA LYS A 3 -32.89 -2.65 1.93
C LYS A 3 -33.61 -2.11 3.18
N LYS A 4 -33.24 -2.56 4.38
CA LYS A 4 -33.87 -2.11 5.63
C LYS A 4 -33.23 -0.83 6.19
N TYR A 5 -32.07 -0.43 5.68
CA TYR A 5 -31.21 0.61 6.25
C TYR A 5 -30.96 1.78 5.33
N ILE A 6 -31.49 1.77 4.11
CA ILE A 6 -31.22 2.82 3.14
C ILE A 6 -32.50 3.19 2.39
N SER A 7 -32.68 4.49 2.12
CA SER A 7 -33.83 4.99 1.37
C SER A 7 -33.87 4.45 -0.07
N PRO A 8 -35.05 4.37 -0.71
CA PRO A 8 -35.21 3.85 -2.08
C PRO A 8 -34.38 4.61 -3.13
N ASP A 9 -34.20 5.91 -2.94
CA ASP A 9 -33.42 6.77 -3.85
C ASP A 9 -31.93 6.42 -3.81
N VAL A 10 -31.44 6.04 -2.62
CA VAL A 10 -30.06 5.61 -2.45
C VAL A 10 -29.87 4.17 -2.94
N GLU A 11 -30.84 3.26 -2.78
CA GLU A 11 -30.78 1.92 -3.39
C GLU A 11 -30.63 2.00 -4.93
N THR A 12 -31.38 2.92 -5.54
CA THR A 12 -31.32 3.18 -6.99
C THR A 12 -29.95 3.74 -7.39
N THR A 13 -29.41 4.69 -6.61
CA THR A 13 -28.09 5.29 -6.87
C THR A 13 -26.95 4.27 -6.70
N LEU A 14 -27.02 3.44 -5.66
CA LEU A 14 -26.04 2.39 -5.39
C LEU A 14 -26.05 1.34 -6.49
N SER A 15 -27.22 0.81 -6.86
CA SER A 15 -27.33 -0.23 -7.90
C SER A 15 -26.84 0.23 -9.28
N GLN A 16 -26.93 1.53 -9.59
CA GLN A 16 -26.46 2.09 -10.87
C GLN A 16 -24.96 2.43 -10.86
N ASN A 17 -24.37 2.73 -9.70
CA ASN A 17 -23.01 3.28 -9.60
C ASN A 17 -22.04 2.40 -8.81
N MET A 18 -22.47 1.23 -8.32
CA MET A 18 -21.60 0.31 -7.60
C MET A 18 -20.49 -0.18 -8.52
N LYS A 19 -19.24 0.12 -8.16
CA LYS A 19 -18.05 -0.27 -8.94
C LYS A 19 -17.27 -1.43 -8.32
N TYR A 20 -17.83 -2.10 -7.31
CA TYR A 20 -17.10 -3.06 -6.48
C TYR A 20 -17.64 -4.48 -6.64
N ASP A 21 -16.72 -5.43 -6.53
CA ASP A 21 -17.03 -6.86 -6.60
C ASP A 21 -17.77 -7.35 -5.34
N GLU A 22 -18.38 -8.52 -5.44
CA GLU A 22 -19.07 -9.17 -4.31
C GLU A 22 -18.13 -9.50 -3.14
N ALA A 23 -16.81 -9.58 -3.38
CA ALA A 23 -15.83 -9.93 -2.36
C ALA A 23 -15.57 -8.79 -1.36
N HIS A 24 -15.70 -7.52 -1.78
CA HIS A 24 -15.60 -6.38 -0.86
C HIS A 24 -16.89 -6.14 -0.08
N PHE A 25 -18.03 -6.67 -0.52
CA PHE A 25 -19.33 -6.36 0.07
C PHE A 25 -19.44 -6.59 1.59
N PRO A 26 -18.95 -7.71 2.16
CA PRO A 26 -18.95 -7.91 3.61
C PRO A 26 -18.13 -6.84 4.36
N LEU A 27 -16.97 -6.47 3.79
CA LEU A 27 -16.11 -5.42 4.34
C LEU A 27 -16.81 -4.06 4.34
N LEU A 28 -17.41 -3.69 3.20
CA LEU A 28 -18.12 -2.42 3.07
C LEU A 28 -19.27 -2.32 4.06
N CYS A 29 -20.00 -3.41 4.29
CA CYS A 29 -21.06 -3.45 5.29
C CYS A 29 -20.50 -3.21 6.71
N LYS A 30 -19.39 -3.86 7.07
CA LYS A 30 -18.76 -3.70 8.39
C LYS A 30 -18.22 -2.28 8.62
N ILE A 31 -17.68 -1.63 7.57
CA ILE A 31 -17.27 -0.22 7.64
C ILE A 31 -18.50 0.69 7.77
N ALA A 32 -19.55 0.42 6.99
CA ALA A 32 -20.77 1.23 6.93
C ALA A 32 -21.52 1.32 8.27
N GLU A 33 -21.47 0.28 9.11
CA GLU A 33 -22.15 0.25 10.42
C GLU A 33 -21.83 1.44 11.33
N ARG A 34 -20.67 2.10 11.13
CA ARG A 34 -20.19 3.20 11.97
C ARG A 34 -20.16 4.54 11.23
N LYS A 35 -20.86 4.66 10.11
CA LYS A 35 -20.77 5.80 9.18
C LYS A 35 -22.14 6.45 8.97
N THR A 36 -22.14 7.73 8.62
CA THR A 36 -23.36 8.46 8.26
C THR A 36 -23.86 8.03 6.88
N GLU A 37 -25.12 8.33 6.55
CA GLU A 37 -25.70 7.97 5.24
C GLU A 37 -24.86 8.50 4.06
N ASP A 38 -24.44 9.76 4.09
CA ASP A 38 -23.55 10.36 3.08
C ASP A 38 -22.21 9.63 2.95
N GLN A 39 -21.64 9.19 4.08
CA GLN A 39 -20.38 8.46 4.10
C GLN A 39 -20.54 7.04 3.55
N ILE A 40 -21.68 6.39 3.80
CA ILE A 40 -22.03 5.10 3.24
C ILE A 40 -22.16 5.22 1.73
N ILE A 41 -22.89 6.23 1.24
CA ILE A 41 -23.04 6.49 -0.20
C ILE A 41 -21.66 6.68 -0.84
N ASN A 42 -20.81 7.52 -0.24
CA ASN A 42 -19.46 7.74 -0.76
C ASN A 42 -18.58 6.47 -0.70
N LEU A 43 -18.70 5.66 0.36
CA LEU A 43 -18.01 4.38 0.49
C LEU A 43 -18.34 3.44 -0.68
N PHE A 44 -19.61 3.29 -1.02
CA PHE A 44 -20.04 2.35 -2.05
C PHE A 44 -19.87 2.88 -3.50
N ILE A 45 -19.87 4.19 -3.71
CA ILE A 45 -19.70 4.82 -5.04
C ILE A 45 -18.23 5.11 -5.34
N ASN A 46 -17.50 5.67 -4.37
CA ASN A 46 -16.11 6.13 -4.50
C ASN A 46 -15.22 5.55 -3.38
N LEU A 47 -15.16 4.22 -3.25
CA LEU A 47 -14.36 3.52 -2.24
C LEU A 47 -12.89 3.95 -2.19
N GLU A 48 -12.27 4.22 -3.35
CA GLU A 48 -10.88 4.67 -3.42
C GLU A 48 -10.70 6.00 -2.66
N ASP A 49 -11.52 7.00 -3.00
CA ASP A 49 -11.49 8.31 -2.34
C ASP A 49 -11.86 8.18 -0.87
N PHE A 50 -12.82 7.31 -0.54
CA PHE A 50 -13.19 7.05 0.84
C PHE A 50 -12.00 6.51 1.65
N PHE A 51 -11.32 5.46 1.18
CA PHE A 51 -10.19 4.88 1.90
C PHE A 51 -9.01 5.84 1.97
N GLN A 52 -8.73 6.57 0.89
CA GLN A 52 -7.71 7.60 0.90
C GLN A 52 -7.98 8.65 1.99
N GLN A 53 -9.22 9.17 2.05
CA GLN A 53 -9.60 10.14 3.06
C GLN A 53 -9.61 9.56 4.49
N ASP A 54 -10.06 8.32 4.67
CA ASP A 54 -10.11 7.67 5.99
C ASP A 54 -8.69 7.40 6.53
N ILE A 55 -7.77 6.94 5.68
CA ILE A 55 -6.34 6.77 6.03
C ILE A 55 -5.69 8.12 6.35
N ILE A 56 -5.92 9.16 5.54
CA ILE A 56 -5.44 10.52 5.83
C ILE A 56 -6.01 11.01 7.17
N ALA A 57 -7.29 10.74 7.44
CA ALA A 57 -7.93 11.12 8.69
C ALA A 57 -7.31 10.40 9.91
N PHE A 58 -6.78 9.17 9.77
CA PHE A 58 -6.05 8.51 10.86
C PHE A 58 -4.85 9.33 11.30
N LYS A 59 -4.07 9.91 10.37
CA LYS A 59 -2.91 10.74 10.74
C LYS A 59 -3.29 11.86 11.71
N ASN A 60 -4.45 12.48 11.49
CA ASN A 60 -4.90 13.63 12.28
C ASN A 60 -5.68 13.24 13.54
N LYS A 61 -6.43 12.13 13.51
CA LYS A 61 -7.36 11.74 14.58
C LYS A 61 -6.85 10.62 15.48
N ASN A 62 -6.02 9.73 14.94
CA ASN A 62 -5.47 8.58 15.65
C ASN A 62 -4.12 8.18 15.04
N ASN A 63 -3.07 8.85 15.51
CA ASN A 63 -1.72 8.67 15.01
C ASN A 63 -1.22 7.22 15.12
N LEU A 64 -1.69 6.49 16.14
CA LEU A 64 -1.37 5.07 16.32
C LEU A 64 -1.95 4.21 15.20
N LYS A 65 -3.21 4.44 14.78
CA LYS A 65 -3.80 3.73 13.63
C LYS A 65 -3.03 4.01 12.35
N PHE A 66 -2.68 5.28 12.12
CA PHE A 66 -1.90 5.65 10.94
C PHE A 66 -0.50 5.01 10.96
N CYS A 67 0.15 4.94 12.12
CA CYS A 67 1.40 4.22 12.31
C CYS A 67 1.27 2.73 11.96
N VAL A 68 0.21 2.05 12.41
CA VAL A 68 0.00 0.62 12.11
C VAL A 68 -0.24 0.38 10.63
N ILE A 69 -1.10 1.17 10.00
CA ILE A 69 -1.35 1.12 8.55
C ILE A 69 -0.05 1.34 7.77
N THR A 70 0.77 2.31 8.21
CA THR A 70 2.08 2.60 7.63
C THR A 70 3.03 1.41 7.75
N LEU A 71 3.10 0.75 8.91
CA LEU A 71 3.95 -0.43 9.10
C LEU A 71 3.51 -1.59 8.21
N CYS A 72 2.20 -1.86 8.09
CA CYS A 72 1.68 -2.89 7.19
C CYS A 72 2.00 -2.58 5.72
N ALA A 73 1.89 -1.32 5.31
CA ALA A 73 2.22 -0.86 3.97
C ALA A 73 3.72 -0.97 3.68
N LEU A 74 4.56 -0.47 4.59
CA LEU A 74 6.01 -0.44 4.45
C LEU A 74 6.62 -1.84 4.42
N LEU A 75 6.12 -2.75 5.27
CA LEU A 75 6.56 -4.14 5.32
C LEU A 75 5.90 -5.02 4.24
N ASN A 76 5.30 -4.41 3.22
CA ASN A 76 4.71 -5.07 2.06
C ASN A 76 3.77 -6.24 2.42
N ASN A 77 2.79 -5.99 3.29
CA ASN A 77 1.85 -7.01 3.80
C ASN A 77 2.48 -8.18 4.56
N ASN A 78 3.75 -8.09 4.96
CA ASN A 78 4.47 -9.13 5.67
C ASN A 78 4.68 -8.76 7.15
N PHE A 79 3.68 -8.13 7.78
CA PHE A 79 3.76 -7.76 9.20
C PHE A 79 3.57 -9.01 10.06
N LYS A 80 4.65 -9.59 10.57
CA LYS A 80 4.59 -10.88 11.27
C LYS A 80 4.24 -10.72 12.75
N GLU A 81 3.43 -11.63 13.30
CA GLU A 81 3.04 -11.57 14.72
C GLU A 81 4.27 -11.60 15.66
N LYS A 82 5.32 -12.35 15.29
CA LYS A 82 6.56 -12.41 16.07
C LYS A 82 7.31 -11.09 16.20
N MET A 83 7.09 -10.14 15.28
CA MET A 83 7.64 -8.77 15.42
C MET A 83 7.07 -8.06 16.65
N LEU A 84 5.87 -8.44 17.09
CA LEU A 84 5.22 -7.92 18.29
C LEU A 84 5.65 -8.62 19.58
N ASN A 85 6.18 -9.85 19.49
CA ASN A 85 6.41 -10.69 20.66
C ASN A 85 7.90 -10.88 21.00
N GLU A 86 8.77 -11.14 20.00
CA GLU A 86 10.09 -11.69 20.32
C GLU A 86 11.21 -11.19 19.39
N VAL A 87 11.12 -11.40 18.08
CA VAL A 87 12.28 -11.31 17.18
C VAL A 87 11.90 -10.75 15.81
N PHE A 88 12.68 -9.78 15.36
CA PHE A 88 12.72 -9.36 13.95
C PHE A 88 13.60 -10.34 13.17
N GLU A 89 13.17 -10.77 11.98
CA GLU A 89 13.96 -11.73 11.19
C GLU A 89 15.19 -11.08 10.54
N SER A 90 15.19 -9.76 10.45
CA SER A 90 16.30 -8.99 9.92
C SER A 90 16.46 -7.66 10.63
N ASP A 91 17.71 -7.16 10.65
CA ASP A 91 18.02 -5.80 11.10
C ASP A 91 17.21 -4.74 10.35
N PHE A 92 16.88 -5.03 9.09
CA PHE A 92 16.07 -4.16 8.25
C PHE A 92 14.65 -3.98 8.79
N GLU A 93 13.96 -5.07 9.11
CA GLU A 93 12.60 -5.02 9.68
C GLU A 93 12.60 -4.29 11.04
N MET A 94 13.61 -4.55 11.87
CA MET A 94 13.77 -3.87 13.16
C MET A 94 13.96 -2.36 12.97
N GLN A 95 14.88 -1.95 12.09
CA GLN A 95 15.16 -0.54 11.84
C GLN A 95 13.95 0.18 11.21
N ALA A 96 13.24 -0.48 10.29
CA ALA A 96 12.01 0.05 9.70
C ALA A 96 10.94 0.27 10.77
N PHE A 97 10.71 -0.73 11.63
CA PHE A 97 9.76 -0.65 12.73
C PHE A 97 10.11 0.49 13.71
N GLU A 98 11.36 0.53 14.18
CA GLU A 98 11.82 1.54 15.13
C GLU A 98 11.76 2.94 14.54
N ASN A 99 12.16 3.11 13.28
CA ASN A 99 12.13 4.40 12.61
C ASN A 99 10.71 4.93 12.48
N ILE A 100 9.76 4.09 12.05
CA ILE A 100 8.35 4.48 11.96
C ILE A 100 7.78 4.79 13.35
N CYS A 101 8.04 3.95 14.36
CA CYS A 101 7.55 4.22 15.72
C CYS A 101 8.12 5.54 16.29
N SER A 102 9.37 5.87 15.95
CA SER A 102 10.00 7.13 16.35
C SER A 102 9.38 8.33 15.63
N GLU A 103 9.06 8.22 14.34
CA GLU A 103 8.38 9.27 13.56
C GLU A 103 7.06 9.68 14.23
N PHE A 104 6.36 8.70 14.82
CA PHE A 104 5.09 8.90 15.50
C PHE A 104 5.21 9.19 17.01
N ASN A 105 6.42 9.36 17.54
CA ASN A 105 6.70 9.65 18.95
C ASN A 105 6.03 8.66 19.93
N LEU A 106 6.02 7.36 19.61
CA LEU A 106 5.31 6.36 20.42
C LEU A 106 5.99 6.05 21.78
N GLY A 107 7.14 6.65 22.02
CA GLY A 107 7.91 6.54 23.26
C GLY A 107 9.04 5.50 23.18
N PRO A 108 9.94 5.47 24.18
CA PRO A 108 11.15 4.64 24.14
C PRO A 108 10.94 3.19 24.60
N ASN A 109 9.84 2.89 25.29
CA ASN A 109 9.59 1.54 25.82
C ASN A 109 9.01 0.62 24.71
N LYS A 110 9.87 -0.26 24.19
CA LYS A 110 9.53 -1.16 23.08
C LYS A 110 8.34 -2.07 23.37
N ASP A 111 8.22 -2.62 24.58
CA ASP A 111 7.14 -3.54 24.93
C ASP A 111 5.78 -2.82 24.99
N THR A 112 5.79 -1.59 25.53
CA THR A 112 4.60 -0.73 25.53
C THR A 112 4.20 -0.35 24.10
N VAL A 113 5.16 -0.01 23.24
CA VAL A 113 4.91 0.33 21.83
C VAL A 113 4.35 -0.87 21.07
N LYS A 114 4.96 -2.05 21.20
CA LYS A 114 4.49 -3.30 20.59
C LYS A 114 3.07 -3.66 21.04
N SER A 115 2.78 -3.51 22.33
CA SER A 115 1.43 -3.73 22.88
C SER A 115 0.39 -2.78 22.26
N LYS A 116 0.69 -1.48 22.16
CA LYS A 116 -0.20 -0.49 21.51
C LYS A 116 -0.42 -0.79 20.02
N ILE A 117 0.63 -1.21 19.31
CA ILE A 117 0.53 -1.59 17.90
C ILE A 117 -0.36 -2.82 17.74
N LYS A 118 -0.18 -3.84 18.60
CA LYS A 118 -1.02 -5.04 18.61
C LYS A 118 -2.49 -4.68 18.83
N GLU A 119 -2.79 -3.84 19.82
CA GLU A 119 -4.15 -3.37 20.10
C GLU A 119 -4.77 -2.66 18.88
N GLN A 120 -4.00 -1.82 18.18
CA GLN A 120 -4.51 -1.15 16.98
C GLN A 120 -4.69 -2.10 15.79
N LEU A 121 -3.84 -3.11 15.64
CA LEU A 121 -4.02 -4.16 14.63
C LEU A 121 -5.31 -4.95 14.88
N GLU A 122 -5.58 -5.32 16.14
CA GLU A 122 -6.83 -5.98 16.54
C GLU A 122 -8.05 -5.08 16.31
N ASN A 123 -7.93 -3.77 16.58
CA ASN A 123 -8.98 -2.79 16.29
C ASN A 123 -9.25 -2.58 14.78
N LEU A 124 -8.25 -2.81 13.93
CA LEU A 124 -8.35 -2.72 12.46
C LEU A 124 -8.70 -4.07 11.81
N GLN A 125 -8.82 -5.13 12.61
CA GLN A 125 -9.16 -6.45 12.13
C GLN A 125 -10.53 -6.46 11.43
N ASP A 126 -10.61 -7.16 10.30
CA ASP A 126 -11.77 -7.29 9.42
C ASP A 126 -12.28 -5.97 8.83
N THR A 127 -11.51 -4.88 8.95
CA THR A 127 -11.80 -3.60 8.28
C THR A 127 -10.68 -3.21 7.33
N TYR A 128 -9.44 -3.21 7.82
CA TYR A 128 -8.28 -2.93 6.98
C TYR A 128 -7.37 -4.14 6.89
N VAL A 129 -7.21 -4.85 8.00
CA VAL A 129 -6.29 -5.99 8.10
C VAL A 129 -7.02 -7.28 8.47
N ALA A 130 -6.49 -8.40 8.02
CA ALA A 130 -6.84 -9.73 8.50
C ALA A 130 -5.67 -10.30 9.30
N LYS A 131 -5.98 -11.06 10.35
CA LYS A 131 -5.01 -11.88 11.09
C LYS A 131 -4.94 -13.26 10.44
N THR A 132 -3.73 -13.70 10.15
CA THR A 132 -3.38 -15.06 9.71
C THR A 132 -2.45 -15.71 10.73
N GLU A 133 -2.17 -17.00 10.53
CA GLU A 133 -1.18 -17.73 11.32
C GLU A 133 0.21 -17.07 11.31
N ASN A 134 0.55 -16.35 10.23
CA ASN A 134 1.86 -15.74 10.03
C ASN A 134 1.93 -14.27 10.49
N GLY A 135 0.80 -13.63 10.75
CA GLY A 135 0.73 -12.21 11.13
C GLY A 135 -0.46 -11.47 10.53
N TYR A 136 -0.26 -10.21 10.16
CA TYR A 136 -1.30 -9.30 9.70
C TYR A 136 -1.04 -8.83 8.27
N HIS A 137 -2.08 -8.82 7.45
CA HIS A 137 -2.05 -8.30 6.09
C HIS A 137 -3.33 -7.54 5.76
N PHE A 138 -3.30 -6.67 4.76
CA PHE A 138 -4.51 -6.02 4.25
C PHE A 138 -5.50 -7.04 3.66
N ILE A 139 -6.79 -6.80 3.87
CA ILE A 139 -7.85 -7.74 3.47
C ILE A 139 -7.94 -7.85 1.94
N HIS A 140 -7.88 -6.70 1.23
CA HIS A 140 -7.76 -6.71 -0.22
C HIS A 140 -6.58 -5.87 -0.73
N THR A 141 -6.12 -6.24 -1.92
CA THR A 141 -4.99 -5.62 -2.60
C THR A 141 -5.23 -4.13 -2.90
N LYS A 142 -6.49 -3.73 -3.06
CA LYS A 142 -6.84 -2.36 -3.41
C LYS A 142 -6.61 -1.39 -2.25
N GLU A 143 -7.06 -1.73 -1.04
CA GLU A 143 -6.80 -0.96 0.18
C GLU A 143 -5.32 -0.92 0.50
N TYR A 144 -4.61 -2.02 0.25
CA TYR A 144 -3.17 -2.08 0.35
C TYR A 144 -2.48 -1.05 -0.56
N GLN A 145 -2.83 -1.01 -1.85
CA GLN A 145 -2.26 -0.06 -2.81
C GLN A 145 -2.57 1.40 -2.44
N ILE A 146 -3.79 1.67 -1.99
CA ILE A 146 -4.17 3.00 -1.50
C ILE A 146 -3.35 3.38 -0.26
N ALA A 147 -3.19 2.46 0.70
CA ALA A 147 -2.39 2.70 1.90
C ALA A 147 -0.92 2.95 1.57
N VAL A 148 -0.33 2.16 0.66
CA VAL A 148 1.03 2.39 0.16
C VAL A 148 1.15 3.78 -0.46
N SER A 149 0.22 4.16 -1.33
CA SER A 149 0.24 5.48 -1.97
C SER A 149 0.14 6.61 -0.94
N VAL A 150 -0.83 6.57 -0.03
CA VAL A 150 -1.05 7.61 0.97
C VAL A 150 0.11 7.70 1.95
N CYS A 151 0.51 6.59 2.57
CA CYS A 151 1.59 6.56 3.54
C CYS A 151 2.93 6.90 2.88
N GLY A 152 3.18 6.39 1.67
CA GLY A 152 4.41 6.63 0.93
C GLY A 152 4.55 8.08 0.45
N ASN A 153 3.47 8.75 0.06
CA ASN A 153 3.51 10.18 -0.23
C ASN A 153 3.78 11.01 1.03
N ILE A 154 3.24 10.61 2.19
CA ILE A 154 3.43 11.35 3.46
C ILE A 154 4.81 11.10 4.07
N LEU A 155 5.34 9.89 3.95
CA LEU A 155 6.57 9.42 4.59
C LEU A 155 7.61 8.96 3.56
N LEU A 156 7.70 9.71 2.45
CA LEU A 156 8.48 9.36 1.25
C LEU A 156 9.93 8.94 1.57
N HIS A 157 10.62 9.70 2.41
CA HIS A 157 12.00 9.39 2.79
C HIS A 157 12.12 8.08 3.58
N ASN A 158 11.14 7.75 4.42
CA ASN A 158 11.14 6.52 5.21
C ASN A 158 10.81 5.33 4.29
N PHE A 159 9.84 5.48 3.40
CA PHE A 159 9.50 4.44 2.43
C PHE A 159 10.69 4.08 1.54
N ILE A 160 11.33 5.05 0.89
CA ILE A 160 12.48 4.74 0.02
C ILE A 160 13.64 4.11 0.77
N LYS A 161 13.87 4.52 2.03
CA LYS A 161 14.95 3.97 2.85
C LYS A 161 14.72 2.52 3.25
N PHE A 162 13.47 2.11 3.43
CA PHE A 162 13.10 0.84 4.05
C PHE A 162 12.23 -0.03 3.14
N VAL A 163 12.32 0.12 1.82
CA VAL A 163 11.70 -0.81 0.87
C VAL A 163 12.70 -1.21 -0.21
N ARG A 164 12.51 -2.42 -0.76
CA ARG A 164 13.36 -2.93 -1.84
C ARG A 164 13.11 -2.17 -3.14
N SER A 165 14.13 -2.07 -3.99
CA SER A 165 14.05 -1.46 -5.32
C SER A 165 12.92 -2.04 -6.19
N SER A 166 12.60 -3.33 -6.04
CA SER A 166 11.48 -3.96 -6.75
C SER A 166 10.13 -3.38 -6.31
N PHE A 167 9.96 -3.13 -5.01
CA PHE A 167 8.78 -2.47 -4.47
C PHE A 167 8.68 -1.03 -4.96
N ILE A 168 9.82 -0.32 -5.00
CA ILE A 168 9.87 1.04 -5.53
C ILE A 168 9.42 1.06 -7.00
N ALA A 169 9.90 0.12 -7.82
CA ALA A 169 9.52 0.02 -9.22
C ALA A 169 8.02 -0.27 -9.45
N GLU A 170 7.35 -0.91 -8.50
CA GLU A 170 5.91 -1.22 -8.58
C GLU A 170 5.03 -0.06 -8.11
N CYS A 171 5.48 0.67 -7.09
CA CYS A 171 4.65 1.65 -6.37
C CYS A 171 5.03 3.12 -6.61
N PHE A 172 6.14 3.41 -7.29
CA PHE A 172 6.65 4.77 -7.47
C PHE A 172 6.78 5.15 -8.94
N CYS A 173 6.72 6.45 -9.23
CA CYS A 173 6.94 7.03 -10.55
C CYS A 173 7.82 8.27 -10.42
N PHE A 174 8.74 8.48 -11.36
CA PHE A 174 9.34 9.80 -11.53
C PHE A 174 8.36 10.73 -12.21
N GLN A 175 8.28 11.99 -11.77
CA GLN A 175 7.39 12.99 -12.36
C GLN A 175 7.55 13.09 -13.89
N SER A 176 8.79 12.94 -14.40
CA SER A 176 9.12 12.96 -15.82
C SER A 176 8.58 11.77 -16.63
N SER A 177 8.01 10.76 -15.98
CA SER A 177 7.53 9.51 -16.58
C SER A 177 6.06 9.20 -16.29
N MET A 178 5.31 10.18 -15.78
CA MET A 178 3.89 9.99 -15.50
C MET A 178 3.09 9.77 -16.78
N GLU A 179 2.41 8.62 -16.85
CA GLU A 179 1.27 8.38 -17.72
C GLU A 179 0.00 8.47 -16.86
N ASP A 180 -1.07 9.08 -17.38
CA ASP A 180 -2.35 9.32 -16.69
C ASP A 180 -3.04 8.05 -16.14
N SER A 181 -2.55 6.86 -16.49
CA SER A 181 -3.20 5.57 -16.20
C SER A 181 -2.91 4.99 -14.80
N LYS A 182 -2.00 5.57 -14.01
CA LYS A 182 -1.57 4.97 -12.72
C LYS A 182 -1.86 5.86 -11.50
N LYS A 183 -3.10 5.81 -11.01
CA LYS A 183 -3.63 6.67 -9.93
C LYS A 183 -3.01 6.46 -8.53
N HIS A 184 -2.38 5.32 -8.27
CA HIS A 184 -1.88 4.96 -6.92
C HIS A 184 -0.36 4.91 -6.83
N LEU A 185 0.36 5.61 -7.73
CA LEU A 185 1.82 5.72 -7.62
C LEU A 185 2.24 6.87 -6.73
N ILE A 186 3.33 6.67 -6.01
CA ILE A 186 4.03 7.69 -5.24
C ILE A 186 4.94 8.45 -6.19
N ILE A 187 4.81 9.77 -6.24
CA ILE A 187 5.59 10.60 -7.17
C ILE A 187 6.92 10.96 -6.51
N ILE A 188 8.02 10.74 -7.25
CA ILE A 188 9.36 11.21 -6.89
C ILE A 188 9.65 12.46 -7.72
N ASP A 189 9.74 13.60 -7.03
CA ASP A 189 10.07 14.93 -7.59
C ASP A 189 11.26 15.62 -6.88
N ASP A 190 11.71 15.09 -5.74
CA ASP A 190 12.87 15.59 -4.99
C ASP A 190 14.18 14.88 -5.38
N GLU A 191 15.21 15.64 -5.78
CA GLU A 191 16.53 15.12 -6.14
C GLU A 191 17.18 14.28 -5.01
N ASN A 192 16.96 14.61 -3.74
CA ASN A 192 17.47 13.83 -2.61
C ASN A 192 16.78 12.46 -2.50
N VAL A 193 15.50 12.40 -2.84
CA VAL A 193 14.68 11.19 -2.89
C VAL A 193 15.15 10.31 -4.06
N VAL A 194 15.41 10.92 -5.22
CA VAL A 194 16.02 10.25 -6.39
C VAL A 194 17.38 9.63 -6.03
N LYS A 195 18.26 10.40 -5.38
CA LYS A 195 19.58 9.90 -4.96
C LYS A 195 19.47 8.69 -4.03
N ARG A 196 18.59 8.77 -3.03
CA ARG A 196 18.34 7.64 -2.09
C ARG A 196 17.82 6.40 -2.80
N TYR A 197 16.96 6.56 -3.81
CA TYR A 197 16.52 5.43 -4.62
C TYR A 197 17.69 4.74 -5.31
N PHE A 198 18.62 5.49 -5.90
CA PHE A 198 19.82 4.91 -6.52
C PHE A 198 20.75 4.25 -5.51
N ASP A 199 20.90 4.83 -4.31
CA ASP A 199 21.67 4.21 -3.22
C ASP A 199 21.06 2.85 -2.82
N GLN A 200 19.73 2.78 -2.70
CA GLN A 200 19.00 1.54 -2.38
C GLN A 200 19.11 0.52 -3.52
N LEU A 201 18.99 0.94 -4.78
CA LEU A 201 19.17 0.07 -5.95
C LEU A 201 20.58 -0.52 -5.98
N LEU A 202 21.61 0.29 -5.70
CA LEU A 202 22.99 -0.18 -5.62
C LEU A 202 23.21 -1.17 -4.48
N PHE A 203 22.55 -0.96 -3.34
CA PHE A 203 22.56 -1.89 -2.22
C PHE A 203 21.94 -3.24 -2.60
N ASP A 204 20.75 -3.24 -3.21
CA ASP A 204 20.07 -4.45 -3.64
C ASP A 204 20.88 -5.22 -4.70
N LEU A 205 21.49 -4.49 -5.65
CA LEU A 205 22.41 -5.04 -6.66
C LEU A 205 23.58 -5.78 -6.00
N LYS A 206 24.21 -5.18 -5.00
CA LYS A 206 25.32 -5.81 -4.26
C LYS A 206 24.89 -7.06 -3.49
N LYS A 207 23.62 -7.15 -3.09
CA LYS A 207 23.05 -8.32 -2.41
C LYS A 207 22.53 -9.41 -3.36
N GLY A 208 22.45 -9.15 -4.66
CA GLY A 208 21.88 -10.08 -5.64
C GLY A 208 20.35 -10.10 -5.67
N ASP A 209 19.67 -9.18 -4.98
CA ASP A 209 18.20 -9.12 -4.81
C ASP A 209 17.51 -8.37 -5.97
N THR A 210 17.92 -8.59 -7.23
CA THR A 210 17.53 -7.70 -8.36
C THR A 210 16.77 -8.36 -9.50
N TYR A 211 16.41 -9.64 -9.36
CA TYR A 211 15.75 -10.38 -10.43
C TYR A 211 14.44 -9.74 -10.89
N SER A 212 13.60 -9.23 -9.98
CA SER A 212 12.32 -8.57 -10.33
C SER A 212 12.48 -7.14 -10.85
N THR A 213 13.43 -6.36 -10.31
CA THR A 213 13.64 -4.94 -10.65
C THR A 213 14.02 -4.75 -12.12
N PHE A 214 14.82 -5.66 -12.71
CA PHE A 214 15.27 -5.55 -14.11
C PHE A 214 14.44 -6.39 -15.11
N HIS A 215 13.61 -7.33 -14.67
CA HIS A 215 12.79 -8.14 -15.58
C HIS A 215 11.53 -7.43 -16.10
N ASN A 216 11.03 -6.42 -15.36
CA ASN A 216 9.88 -5.61 -15.80
C ASN A 216 10.16 -4.79 -17.07
N PHE A 217 11.43 -4.56 -17.43
CA PHE A 217 11.82 -3.96 -18.71
C PHE A 217 11.75 -4.95 -19.88
N VAL A 218 11.94 -6.25 -19.64
CA VAL A 218 12.05 -7.27 -20.70
C VAL A 218 10.67 -7.72 -21.20
N VAL A 219 9.68 -7.84 -20.31
CA VAL A 219 8.35 -8.36 -20.69
C VAL A 219 7.51 -7.33 -21.46
N ASN A 220 7.66 -6.03 -21.20
CA ASN A 220 6.88 -4.99 -21.88
C ASN A 220 7.48 -4.49 -23.20
N HIS A 221 8.79 -4.69 -23.45
CA HIS A 221 9.40 -4.35 -24.75
C HIS A 221 9.42 -5.49 -25.78
N ILE A 222 9.28 -6.76 -25.35
CA ILE A 222 9.27 -7.89 -26.29
C ILE A 222 7.89 -8.14 -26.91
N ARG A 223 6.78 -7.66 -26.31
CA ARG A 223 5.43 -7.77 -26.93
C ARG A 223 5.11 -6.69 -27.98
N LYS A 224 5.99 -5.71 -28.19
CA LYS A 224 5.86 -4.69 -29.27
C LYS A 224 7.13 -4.63 -30.12
N LYS A 225 7.32 -5.63 -30.98
CA LYS A 225 8.05 -5.59 -32.26
C LYS A 225 7.73 -6.90 -32.98
N SER A 226 6.61 -6.98 -33.68
CA SER A 226 6.49 -6.58 -35.09
C SER A 226 7.65 -7.15 -35.92
N TYR A 227 7.32 -8.22 -36.63
CA TYR A 227 8.08 -8.86 -37.69
C TYR A 227 8.89 -7.87 -38.53
N PHE A 228 10.22 -8.05 -38.54
CA PHE A 228 11.06 -7.57 -39.63
C PHE A 228 11.66 -8.78 -40.33
N THR A 229 11.11 -9.09 -41.50
CA THR A 229 11.68 -9.99 -42.50
C THR A 229 12.99 -9.38 -43.00
N VAL A 230 14.12 -10.05 -42.73
CA VAL A 230 15.40 -9.74 -43.36
C VAL A 230 15.37 -10.32 -44.78
N LYS A 231 15.33 -9.46 -45.80
CA LYS A 231 15.63 -9.86 -47.18
C LYS A 231 17.10 -10.23 -47.28
N SER A 232 17.38 -11.49 -47.62
CA SER A 232 18.71 -11.95 -48.03
C SER A 232 19.09 -11.31 -49.37
N GLY A 233 20.08 -10.41 -49.33
CA GLY A 233 20.77 -9.93 -50.52
C GLY A 233 21.95 -10.84 -50.84
N ASN A 234 21.83 -11.60 -51.92
CA ASN A 234 22.90 -12.42 -52.50
C ASN A 234 24.14 -11.56 -52.80
N LYS A 235 25.30 -11.96 -52.26
CA LYS A 235 26.59 -11.51 -52.80
C LYS A 235 26.99 -12.43 -53.95
N LYS A 236 27.13 -11.85 -55.13
CA LYS A 236 27.96 -12.40 -56.22
C LYS A 236 29.43 -12.15 -55.90
#